data_AF-A0A2V8QEA0-F1
#
_entry.id   AF-A0A2V8QEA0-F1
#
_cell.length_a   1.000
_cell.length_b   1.000
_cell.length_c   1.000
_cell.angle_alpha   90.00
_cell.angle_beta   90.00
_cell.angle_gamma   90.00
#
_symmetry.space_group_name_H-M   'P 1'
#
loop_
_entity.id
_entity.type
_entity.pdbx_description
1 polymer ?
#
loop_
_entity_poly.entity_id
_entity_poly.type
_entity_poly.pdbx_seq_one_letter_code
_entity_poly.pdbx_strand_id
1 'polypeptide(L)'
;MANVPDNLHYSKDHEWVRVDGDTAVIGITDHAQEQLGDVVYVELPKAGDEFAANDSFGSVESVKAVSEIFTPVSGKVAEVNQSLSDEPEKVNKDPYGEGWMIKTKMSKPGEVDSLLTAAEYEDFTKAEE
;
A
#
# COMPACT_ATOMS: atom_id res chain seq x y z
N MET A 1 -9.78 16.39 0.95
CA MET A 1 -10.45 15.13 1.31
C MET A 1 -9.82 14.09 0.43
N ALA A 2 -9.09 13.17 1.05
CA ALA A 2 -8.35 12.15 0.34
C ALA A 2 -9.29 11.32 -0.54
N ASN A 3 -8.82 10.92 -1.72
CA ASN A 3 -9.55 10.02 -2.59
C ASN A 3 -9.53 8.59 -2.02
N VAL A 4 -10.69 7.93 -1.92
CA VAL A 4 -10.82 6.55 -1.39
C VAL A 4 -11.66 5.70 -2.35
N PRO A 5 -11.04 4.98 -3.30
CA PRO A 5 -11.77 4.13 -4.24
C PRO A 5 -12.55 2.95 -3.62
N ASP A 6 -13.83 2.82 -3.98
CA ASP A 6 -14.74 1.78 -3.44
C ASP A 6 -14.36 0.32 -3.76
N ASN A 7 -13.50 0.10 -4.76
CA ASN A 7 -13.13 -1.23 -5.24
C ASN A 7 -11.86 -1.80 -4.58
N LEU A 8 -11.43 -1.22 -3.47
CA LEU A 8 -10.24 -1.59 -2.71
C LEU A 8 -10.60 -1.97 -1.26
N HIS A 9 -9.68 -2.68 -0.63
CA HIS A 9 -9.66 -2.87 0.83
C HIS A 9 -8.51 -2.06 1.43
N TYR A 10 -8.63 -1.71 2.70
CA TYR A 10 -7.71 -0.78 3.35
C TYR A 10 -7.23 -1.31 4.70
N SER A 11 -5.96 -1.09 5.02
CA SER A 11 -5.42 -1.31 6.36
C SER A 11 -5.64 -0.08 7.25
N LYS A 12 -5.41 -0.25 8.55
CA LYS A 12 -5.36 0.86 9.50
C LYS A 12 -4.04 1.64 9.43
N ASP A 13 -3.03 1.06 8.81
CA ASP A 13 -1.70 1.67 8.59
C ASP A 13 -1.64 2.42 7.24
N HIS A 14 -2.80 2.61 6.60
CA HIS A 14 -2.99 3.38 5.36
C HIS A 14 -2.35 2.78 4.10
N GLU A 15 -2.34 1.45 4.01
CA GLU A 15 -2.17 0.73 2.75
C GLU A 15 -3.50 0.32 2.15
N TRP A 16 -3.51 0.15 0.83
CA TRP A 16 -4.65 -0.40 0.09
C TRP A 16 -4.30 -1.75 -0.54
N VAL A 17 -5.32 -2.58 -0.73
CA VAL A 17 -5.24 -3.89 -1.39
C VAL A 17 -6.29 -3.96 -2.49
N ARG A 18 -5.84 -4.23 -3.72
CA ARG A 18 -6.70 -4.65 -4.84
C ARG A 18 -6.53 -6.15 -5.09
N VAL A 19 -7.61 -6.91 -5.00
CA VAL A 19 -7.59 -8.35 -5.25
C VAL A 19 -7.92 -8.64 -6.72
N ASP A 20 -7.04 -9.38 -7.39
CA ASP A 20 -7.23 -9.93 -8.73
C ASP A 20 -6.96 -11.45 -8.68
N GLY A 21 -8.03 -12.24 -8.53
CA GLY A 21 -7.94 -13.69 -8.35
C GLY A 21 -7.19 -14.07 -7.07
N ASP A 22 -6.02 -14.70 -7.22
CA ASP A 22 -5.15 -15.12 -6.11
C ASP A 22 -4.06 -14.10 -5.77
N THR A 23 -4.04 -12.95 -6.46
CA THR A 23 -2.99 -11.95 -6.36
C THR A 23 -3.54 -10.66 -5.75
N ALA A 24 -2.82 -10.12 -4.77
CA ALA A 24 -3.08 -8.82 -4.16
C ALA A 24 -2.10 -7.79 -4.73
N VAL A 25 -2.60 -6.68 -5.25
CA VAL A 25 -1.80 -5.48 -5.56
C VAL A 25 -1.88 -4.53 -4.38
N ILE A 26 -0.72 -4.05 -3.92
CA ILE A 26 -0.58 -3.28 -2.67
C ILE A 26 0.14 -1.96 -2.96
N GLY A 27 -0.28 -0.88 -2.29
CA GLY A 27 0.37 0.43 -2.25
C GLY A 27 -0.14 1.24 -1.06
N ILE A 28 0.29 2.50 -0.93
CA ILE A 28 -0.19 3.42 0.12
C ILE A 28 -1.35 4.29 -0.37
N THR A 29 -2.20 4.75 0.54
CA THR A 29 -3.36 5.57 0.20
C THR A 29 -2.99 7.02 -0.11
N ASP A 30 -3.95 7.75 -0.70
CA ASP A 30 -3.86 9.20 -0.89
C ASP A 30 -3.68 9.95 0.44
N HIS A 31 -4.36 9.48 1.49
CA HIS A 31 -4.19 10.02 2.85
C HIS A 31 -2.75 9.86 3.35
N ALA A 32 -2.14 8.69 3.17
CA ALA A 32 -0.76 8.43 3.58
C ALA A 32 0.23 9.35 2.86
N GLN A 33 0.12 9.47 1.53
CA GLN A 33 1.06 10.30 0.76
C GLN A 33 0.91 11.80 1.11
N GLU A 34 -0.30 12.30 1.39
CA GLU A 34 -0.51 13.69 1.82
C GLU A 34 0.21 13.99 3.15
N GLN A 35 0.12 13.06 4.12
CA GLN A 35 0.82 13.17 5.40
C GLN A 35 2.34 13.17 5.20
N LEU A 36 2.86 12.21 4.43
CA LEU A 36 4.29 12.11 4.11
C LEU A 36 4.81 13.35 3.37
N GLY A 37 4.01 13.96 2.50
CA GLY A 37 4.46 15.02 1.58
C GLY A 37 5.29 14.45 0.42
N ASP A 38 6.14 15.30 -0.17
CA ASP A 38 6.89 14.95 -1.37
C ASP A 38 7.81 13.74 -1.15
N VAL A 39 7.46 12.62 -1.78
CA VAL A 39 8.21 11.36 -1.74
C VAL A 39 9.44 11.49 -2.62
N VAL A 40 10.60 11.15 -2.06
CA VAL A 40 11.90 11.27 -2.73
C VAL A 40 12.59 9.93 -2.92
N TYR A 41 12.18 8.90 -2.17
CA TYR A 41 12.74 7.56 -2.30
C TYR A 41 11.73 6.49 -1.84
N VAL A 42 11.77 5.33 -2.49
CA VAL A 42 10.95 4.16 -2.16
C VAL A 42 11.85 2.93 -2.15
N GLU A 43 11.91 2.24 -1.01
CA GLU A 43 12.58 0.96 -0.87
C GLU A 43 11.55 -0.18 -0.97
N LEU A 44 11.77 -1.09 -1.91
CA LEU A 44 10.91 -2.24 -2.16
C LEU A 44 11.68 -3.56 -2.00
N PRO A 45 10.98 -4.66 -1.69
CA PRO A 45 11.59 -5.98 -1.49
C PRO A 45 11.96 -6.59 -2.84
N LYS A 46 12.39 -7.85 -2.84
CA LYS A 46 12.66 -8.60 -4.08
C LYS A 46 11.48 -9.51 -4.41
N ALA A 47 11.28 -9.71 -5.71
CA ALA A 47 10.38 -10.76 -6.17
C ALA A 47 10.86 -12.12 -5.63
N GLY A 48 9.93 -12.88 -5.05
CA GLY A 48 10.19 -14.15 -4.39
C GLY A 48 10.28 -14.09 -2.86
N ASP A 49 10.40 -12.89 -2.27
CA ASP A 49 10.37 -12.72 -0.82
C ASP A 49 8.98 -13.06 -0.26
N GLU A 50 8.93 -13.54 0.98
CA GLU A 50 7.70 -14.00 1.64
C GLU A 50 7.51 -13.23 2.95
N PHE A 51 6.28 -12.75 3.15
CA PHE A 51 5.90 -11.93 4.30
C PHE A 51 4.58 -12.44 4.91
N ALA A 52 4.45 -12.35 6.23
CA ALA A 52 3.19 -12.51 6.92
C ALA A 52 2.41 -11.18 6.92
N ALA A 53 1.09 -11.25 7.09
CA ALA A 53 0.27 -10.05 7.27
C ALA A 53 0.81 -9.19 8.43
N ASN A 54 0.90 -7.89 8.20
CA ASN A 54 1.47 -6.84 9.05
C ASN A 54 3.01 -6.89 9.19
N ASP A 55 3.72 -7.70 8.41
CA ASP A 55 5.18 -7.53 8.29
C ASP A 55 5.49 -6.30 7.42
N SER A 56 6.57 -5.59 7.77
CA SER A 56 7.12 -4.54 6.91
C SER A 56 7.80 -5.16 5.69
N PHE A 57 7.46 -4.68 4.50
CA PHE A 57 8.08 -5.13 3.24
C PHE A 57 8.99 -4.08 2.60
N GLY A 58 8.93 -2.83 3.06
CA GLY A 58 9.63 -1.71 2.43
C GLY A 58 9.47 -0.41 3.22
N SER A 59 9.96 0.68 2.64
CA SER A 59 9.86 2.01 3.23
C SER A 59 9.65 3.10 2.18
N VAL A 60 8.98 4.18 2.58
CA VAL A 60 8.87 5.43 1.82
C VAL A 60 9.62 6.51 2.57
N GLU A 61 10.50 7.21 1.88
CA GLU A 61 11.17 8.41 2.39
C GLU A 61 10.67 9.64 1.63
N SER A 62 10.27 10.65 2.40
CA SER A 62 9.83 11.94 1.93
C SER A 62 10.75 13.04 2.45
N VAL A 63 10.52 14.28 2.00
CA VAL A 63 11.21 15.46 2.56
C VAL A 63 10.89 15.71 4.04
N LYS A 64 9.89 15.03 4.61
CA LYS A 64 9.46 15.21 6.00
C LYS A 64 9.87 14.04 6.91
N ALA A 65 9.77 12.80 6.43
CA ALA A 65 9.89 11.61 7.26
C ALA A 65 10.27 10.36 6.44
N VAL A 66 10.66 9.31 7.16
CA VAL A 66 10.78 7.94 6.66
C VAL A 66 9.69 7.12 7.34
N SER A 67 8.90 6.39 6.56
CA SER A 67 7.86 5.48 7.06
C SER A 67 8.07 4.08 6.51
N GLU A 68 7.94 3.08 7.37
CA GLU A 68 7.82 1.69 6.94
C GLU A 68 6.45 1.47 6.26
N ILE A 69 6.37 0.43 5.43
CA ILE A 69 5.15 0.02 4.73
C ILE A 69 4.88 -1.44 5.05
N PHE A 70 3.65 -1.72 5.47
CA PHE A 70 3.26 -3.05 5.92
C PHE A 70 2.41 -3.77 4.87
N THR A 71 2.56 -5.09 4.77
CA THR A 71 1.68 -5.87 3.88
C THR A 71 0.39 -6.23 4.62
N PRO A 72 -0.81 -5.86 4.14
CA PRO A 72 -2.04 -6.18 4.85
C PRO A 72 -2.41 -7.67 4.78
N VAL A 73 -1.77 -8.44 3.89
CA VAL A 73 -2.02 -9.87 3.69
C VAL A 73 -0.72 -10.66 3.59
N SER A 74 -0.77 -11.91 4.06
CA SER A 74 0.36 -12.84 3.98
C SER A 74 0.53 -13.34 2.54
N GLY A 75 1.77 -13.42 2.06
CA GLY A 75 2.02 -13.98 0.74
C GLY A 75 3.45 -13.90 0.25
N LYS A 76 3.62 -14.30 -1.00
CA LYS A 76 4.89 -14.25 -1.72
C LYS A 76 4.87 -13.16 -2.77
N VAL A 77 5.88 -12.27 -2.75
CA VAL A 77 6.01 -11.19 -3.72
C VAL A 77 6.21 -11.78 -5.12
N ALA A 78 5.27 -11.54 -6.01
CA ALA A 78 5.31 -11.95 -7.41
C ALA A 78 5.95 -10.89 -8.31
N GLU A 79 5.70 -9.61 -8.01
CA GLU A 79 6.17 -8.48 -8.81
C GLU A 79 6.39 -7.27 -7.91
N VAL A 80 7.35 -6.42 -8.28
CA VAL A 80 7.63 -5.14 -7.62
C VAL A 80 7.64 -4.03 -8.67
N ASN A 81 7.14 -2.85 -8.30
CA ASN A 81 7.11 -1.71 -9.22
C ASN A 81 8.50 -1.08 -9.34
N GLN A 82 9.27 -1.58 -10.30
CA GLN A 82 10.63 -1.09 -10.55
C GLN A 82 10.67 0.39 -10.98
N SER A 83 9.56 0.96 -11.45
CA SER A 83 9.57 2.37 -11.86
C SER A 83 9.71 3.33 -10.67
N LEU A 84 9.37 2.90 -9.45
CA LEU A 84 9.46 3.76 -8.25
C LEU A 84 10.90 4.05 -7.81
N SER A 85 11.92 3.33 -8.31
CA SER A 85 13.31 3.69 -8.05
C SER A 85 13.75 4.95 -8.79
N ASP A 86 13.17 5.20 -9.96
CA ASP A 86 13.51 6.33 -10.83
C ASP A 86 12.45 7.45 -10.74
N GLU A 87 11.20 7.09 -10.47
CA GLU A 87 10.03 7.98 -10.43
C GLU A 87 9.24 7.80 -9.11
N PRO A 88 9.87 8.04 -7.94
CA PRO A 88 9.24 7.84 -6.63
C PRO A 88 8.01 8.73 -6.42
N GLU A 89 7.94 9.87 -7.10
CA GLU A 89 6.83 10.82 -6.97
C GLU A 89 5.51 10.31 -7.57
N LYS A 90 5.53 9.17 -8.28
CA LYS A 90 4.30 8.46 -8.69
C LYS A 90 3.44 8.08 -7.50
N VAL A 91 4.05 7.83 -6.34
CA VAL A 91 3.34 7.59 -5.08
C VAL A 91 2.47 8.80 -4.70
N ASN A 92 2.96 10.03 -4.90
CA ASN A 92 2.16 11.23 -4.67
C ASN A 92 1.14 11.49 -5.79
N LYS A 93 1.52 11.28 -7.07
CA LYS A 93 0.71 11.67 -8.24
C LYS A 93 -0.46 10.71 -8.52
N ASP A 94 -0.25 9.42 -8.35
CA ASP A 94 -1.22 8.38 -8.66
C ASP A 94 -1.09 7.17 -7.71
N PRO A 95 -1.37 7.34 -6.40
CA PRO A 95 -1.15 6.33 -5.37
C PRO A 95 -1.90 5.00 -5.62
N TYR A 96 -3.03 5.04 -6.33
CA TYR A 96 -3.88 3.86 -6.60
C TYR A 96 -3.67 3.25 -8.00
N GLY A 97 -2.98 3.96 -8.89
CA GLY A 97 -2.63 3.54 -10.24
C GLY A 97 -1.15 3.22 -10.36
N GLU A 98 -0.36 4.13 -10.95
CA GLU A 98 1.07 3.95 -11.21
C GLU A 98 1.94 3.88 -9.94
N GLY A 99 1.42 4.33 -8.78
CA GLY A 99 2.07 4.28 -7.47
C GLY A 99 1.96 2.95 -6.73
N TRP A 100 1.42 1.89 -7.35
CA TRP A 100 1.43 0.54 -6.76
C TRP A 100 2.85 0.09 -6.42
N MET A 101 3.04 -0.70 -5.37
CA MET A 101 4.36 -1.04 -4.85
C MET A 101 4.73 -2.49 -5.11
N ILE A 102 3.87 -3.42 -4.69
CA ILE A 102 4.10 -4.86 -4.85
C ILE A 102 2.83 -5.56 -5.35
N LYS A 103 3.03 -6.69 -6.03
CA LYS A 103 2.00 -7.71 -6.25
C LYS A 103 2.38 -8.97 -5.50
N THR A 104 1.47 -9.50 -4.72
CA THR A 104 1.71 -10.63 -3.82
C THR A 104 0.72 -11.75 -4.11
N LYS A 105 1.25 -12.96 -4.32
CA LYS A 105 0.47 -14.20 -4.32
C LYS A 105 0.02 -14.48 -2.89
N MET A 106 -1.28 -14.36 -2.61
CA MET A 106 -1.80 -14.48 -1.26
C MET A 106 -1.70 -15.93 -0.76
N SER A 107 -1.04 -16.13 0.39
CA SER A 107 -0.97 -17.43 1.05
C SER A 107 -2.24 -17.75 1.85
N LYS A 108 -2.98 -16.71 2.26
CA LYS A 108 -4.23 -16.81 3.04
C LYS A 108 -5.25 -15.77 2.56
N PRO A 109 -5.99 -16.04 1.47
CA PRO A 109 -6.89 -15.06 0.86
C PRO A 109 -7.96 -14.47 1.81
N GLY A 110 -8.41 -15.24 2.81
CA GLY A 110 -9.40 -14.76 3.79
C GLY A 110 -8.90 -13.67 4.74
N GLU A 111 -7.60 -13.33 4.74
CA GLU A 111 -7.09 -12.18 5.52
C GLU A 111 -7.65 -10.84 4.98
N VAL A 112 -8.01 -10.78 3.70
CA VAL A 112 -8.65 -9.59 3.09
C VAL A 112 -9.98 -9.24 3.76
N ASP A 113 -10.73 -10.23 4.21
CA ASP A 113 -12.05 -10.03 4.84
C ASP A 113 -11.97 -9.29 6.19
N SER A 114 -10.76 -9.16 6.75
CA SER A 114 -10.50 -8.42 7.99
C SER A 114 -10.09 -6.96 7.77
N LEU A 115 -9.85 -6.58 6.51
CA LEU A 115 -9.50 -5.21 6.13
C LEU A 115 -10.74 -4.33 6.04
N LEU A 116 -10.51 -3.03 6.10
CA LEU A 116 -11.57 -2.03 6.02
C LEU A 116 -12.08 -1.92 4.58
N THR A 117 -13.39 -1.78 4.44
CA THR A 117 -14.00 -1.27 3.21
C THR A 117 -13.67 0.22 3.02
N ALA A 118 -13.90 0.76 1.82
CA ALA A 118 -13.73 2.20 1.57
C ALA A 118 -14.52 3.07 2.55
N ALA A 119 -15.80 2.74 2.81
CA ALA A 119 -16.64 3.48 3.75
C ALA A 119 -16.08 3.45 5.18
N GLU A 120 -15.62 2.28 5.64
CA GLU A 120 -15.01 2.15 6.96
C GLU A 120 -13.67 2.91 7.07
N TYR A 121 -12.88 2.94 5.99
CA TYR A 121 -11.63 3.69 5.93
C TYR A 121 -11.85 5.21 5.90
N GLU A 122 -12.86 5.68 5.18
CA GLU A 122 -13.25 7.09 5.20
C GLU A 122 -13.68 7.53 6.61
N ASP A 123 -14.45 6.70 7.31
CA ASP A 123 -14.86 7.01 8.69
C ASP A 123 -13.68 6.93 9.67
N PHE A 124 -12.76 6.00 9.46
CA PHE A 124 -11.52 5.89 10.22
C PHE A 124 -10.65 7.14 10.08
N THR A 125 -10.34 7.56 8.85
CA THR A 125 -9.48 8.73 8.58
C THR A 125 -10.08 10.05 9.06
N LYS A 126 -11.42 10.23 8.98
CA LYS A 126 -12.11 11.41 9.56
C LYS A 126 -11.98 11.48 11.09
N ALA A 127 -11.81 10.35 11.77
CA ALA A 127 -11.67 10.31 13.22
C ALA A 127 -10.23 10.61 13.69
N GLU A 128 -9.26 10.59 12.78
CA GLU A 128 -7.86 10.92 13.05
C GLU A 128 -7.52 12.40 12.84
N GLU A 129 -8.40 13.16 12.16
CA GLU A 129 -8.34 14.62 12.00
C GLU A 129 -8.77 15.38 13.27
#